data_AF-A0A3D4UXV2-F1
#
_entry.id   AF-A0A3D4UXV2-F1
#
_cell.length_a   1.000
_cell.length_b   1.000
_cell.length_c   1.000
_cell.angle_alpha   90.00
_cell.angle_beta   90.00
_cell.angle_gamma   90.00
#
_symmetry.space_group_name_H-M   'P 1'
#
loop_
_entity.id
_entity.type
_entity.pdbx_description
1 polymer ?
#
loop_
_entity_poly.entity_id
_entity_poly.type
_entity_poly.pdbx_seq_one_letter_code
_entity_poly.pdbx_strand_id
1 'polypeptide(L)'
;MRKKKDYEYHPENDVHRITLYNTVYPEHQHRGKKDRLYLHFDFACFYAQVEQLRNRMYGLPLIIGGWRKENGQVKGIVATSSYEARSFGIKTGMSAFEAYNLCPYVCMLQVDYDTYKAISTQVHYVFQQFSDTVERYSMDEYFMDISFLVGKQESKIRAFAQSIQDKI
;
A
#
# COMPACT_ATOMS: atom_id res chain seq x y z
N MET A 1 -1.32 22.58 17.43
CA MET A 1 -2.30 21.46 17.38
C MET A 1 -3.33 21.64 18.47
N ARG A 2 -4.63 21.55 18.14
CA ARG A 2 -5.74 21.67 19.08
C ARG A 2 -5.62 20.54 20.12
N LYS A 3 -5.49 20.85 21.42
CA LYS A 3 -5.50 19.83 22.49
C LYS A 3 -6.75 18.96 22.28
N LYS A 4 -6.57 17.65 22.05
CA LYS A 4 -7.70 16.70 22.09
C LYS A 4 -8.36 16.91 23.46
N LYS A 5 -9.68 17.14 23.49
CA LYS A 5 -10.42 17.21 24.74
C LYS A 5 -10.17 15.90 25.48
N ASP A 6 -9.77 15.97 26.75
CA ASP A 6 -9.69 14.80 27.62
C ASP A 6 -11.09 14.21 27.70
N TYR A 7 -11.30 13.11 26.98
CA TYR A 7 -12.52 12.32 27.02
C TYR A 7 -12.19 11.07 27.82
N GLU A 8 -12.79 10.95 29.00
CA GLU A 8 -12.66 9.76 29.84
C GLU A 8 -13.57 8.66 29.27
N TYR A 9 -12.97 7.53 28.88
CA TYR A 9 -13.68 6.42 28.27
C TYR A 9 -14.32 5.54 29.35
N HIS A 10 -15.64 5.35 29.30
CA HIS A 10 -16.37 4.53 30.26
C HIS A 10 -16.69 3.15 29.67
N PRO A 11 -16.04 2.05 30.12
CA PRO A 11 -16.17 0.74 29.49
C PRO A 11 -17.59 0.22 29.40
N GLU A 12 -18.43 0.44 30.40
CA GLU A 12 -19.86 0.05 30.38
C GLU A 12 -20.72 0.83 29.37
N ASN A 13 -20.36 2.08 29.06
CA ASN A 13 -21.22 3.01 28.31
C ASN A 13 -20.72 3.28 26.89
N ASP A 14 -19.41 3.11 26.64
CA ASP A 14 -18.74 3.50 25.41
C ASP A 14 -18.30 2.32 24.52
N VAL A 15 -18.79 1.10 24.79
CA VAL A 15 -18.44 -0.13 24.05
C VAL A 15 -18.56 -0.02 22.51
N HIS A 16 -19.45 0.84 22.03
CA HIS A 16 -19.71 1.09 20.61
C HIS A 16 -18.80 2.16 19.99
N ARG A 17 -18.03 2.89 20.81
CA ARG A 17 -17.11 3.95 20.41
C ARG A 17 -15.69 3.41 20.26
N ILE A 18 -15.55 2.32 19.50
CA ILE A 18 -14.29 1.59 19.31
C ILE A 18 -13.17 2.46 18.71
N THR A 19 -13.50 3.58 18.05
CA THR A 19 -12.50 4.55 17.57
C THR A 19 -11.93 5.43 18.69
N LEU A 20 -12.55 5.44 19.88
CA LEU A 20 -12.03 6.07 21.10
C LEU A 20 -11.22 5.08 21.96
N TYR A 21 -11.24 3.80 21.60
CA TYR A 21 -10.38 2.80 22.23
C TYR A 21 -8.93 3.11 21.87
N ASN A 22 -8.16 3.63 22.83
CA ASN A 22 -6.72 3.41 22.81
C ASN A 22 -6.52 1.93 23.15
N THR A 23 -6.20 1.11 22.15
CA THR A 23 -5.91 -0.32 22.32
C THR A 23 -4.69 -0.58 23.22
N VAL A 24 -3.95 0.47 23.55
CA VAL A 24 -2.86 0.47 24.53
C VAL A 24 -3.19 1.51 25.60
N TYR A 25 -3.38 1.03 26.82
CA TYR A 25 -3.64 1.85 28.00
C TYR A 25 -2.51 2.90 28.18
N PRO A 26 -2.77 4.18 28.49
CA PRO A 26 -1.74 5.24 28.53
C PRO A 26 -0.45 4.92 29.29
N GLU A 27 -0.50 4.22 30.43
CA GLU A 27 0.70 3.77 31.16
C GLU A 27 1.48 2.63 30.49
N HIS A 28 0.83 1.89 29.59
CA HIS A 28 1.46 0.87 28.74
C HIS A 28 1.96 1.46 27.41
N GLN A 29 1.66 2.74 27.15
CA GLN A 29 2.27 3.44 26.03
C GLN A 29 3.70 3.82 26.41
N HIS A 30 4.65 3.02 25.96
CA HIS A 30 6.06 3.38 26.04
C HIS A 30 6.33 4.61 25.16
N ARG A 31 6.24 5.81 25.74
CA ARG A 31 6.68 7.03 25.07
C ARG A 31 8.20 6.98 24.97
N GLY A 32 8.70 6.73 23.77
CA GLY A 32 10.13 6.84 23.49
C GLY A 32 10.64 8.22 23.92
N LYS A 33 11.76 8.27 24.64
CA LYS A 33 12.40 9.53 25.07
C LYS A 33 12.95 10.36 23.90
N LYS A 34 12.99 9.79 22.69
CA LYS A 34 13.54 10.40 21.48
C LYS A 34 12.43 10.59 20.46
N ASP A 35 12.42 11.75 19.83
CA ASP A 35 11.55 12.03 18.70
C ASP A 35 11.84 11.04 17.56
N ARG A 36 10.76 10.50 16.98
CA ARG A 36 10.82 9.57 15.86
C ARG A 36 10.22 10.20 14.63
N LEU A 37 10.87 9.96 13.50
CA LEU A 37 10.36 10.34 12.19
C LEU A 37 10.40 9.10 11.31
N TYR A 38 9.26 8.75 10.73
CA TYR A 38 9.13 7.60 9.85
C TYR A 38 8.69 8.06 8.47
N LEU A 39 9.23 7.42 7.43
CA LEU A 39 8.62 7.43 6.11
C LEU A 39 7.78 6.17 5.95
N HIS A 40 6.59 6.37 5.41
CA HIS A 40 5.69 5.30 4.99
C HIS A 40 5.72 5.24 3.47
N PHE A 41 6.03 4.08 2.93
CA PHE A 41 6.06 3.79 1.50
C PHE A 41 4.98 2.77 1.17
N ASP A 42 4.16 3.06 0.18
CA ASP A 42 3.08 2.22 -0.33
C ASP A 42 3.11 2.30 -1.87
N PHE A 43 3.30 1.16 -2.54
CA PHE A 43 3.39 1.13 -4.00
C PHE A 43 1.99 1.10 -4.61
N ALA A 44 1.70 2.13 -5.41
CA ALA A 44 0.44 2.21 -6.12
C ALA A 44 0.25 1.02 -7.08
N CYS A 45 -0.86 0.30 -6.92
CA CYS A 45 -1.26 -0.81 -7.79
C CYS A 45 -0.14 -1.82 -8.12
N PHE A 46 0.64 -2.19 -7.10
CA PHE A 46 1.88 -2.97 -7.21
C PHE A 46 1.83 -4.13 -8.22
N TYR A 47 0.88 -5.07 -8.09
CA TYR A 47 0.82 -6.23 -9.00
C TYR A 47 0.58 -5.82 -10.46
N ALA A 48 -0.27 -4.81 -10.69
CA ALA A 48 -0.52 -4.32 -12.04
C ALA A 48 0.72 -3.64 -12.62
N GLN A 49 1.46 -2.85 -11.83
CA GLN A 49 2.70 -2.22 -12.29
C GLN A 49 3.80 -3.24 -12.61
N VAL A 50 3.94 -4.29 -11.80
CA VAL A 50 4.89 -5.39 -12.09
C VAL A 50 4.56 -6.06 -13.42
N GLU A 51 3.28 -6.38 -13.65
CA GLU A 51 2.87 -7.02 -14.90
C GLU A 51 2.91 -6.07 -16.11
N GLN A 52 2.67 -4.76 -15.91
CA GLN A 52 2.87 -3.74 -16.94
C GLN A 52 4.35 -3.67 -17.37
N LEU A 53 5.28 -3.70 -16.42
CA LEU A 53 6.72 -3.71 -16.69
C LEU A 53 7.14 -4.99 -17.41
N ARG A 54 6.77 -6.15 -16.87
CA ARG A 54 7.14 -7.48 -17.37
C ARG A 54 6.65 -7.71 -18.80
N ASN A 55 5.40 -7.34 -19.09
CA ASN A 55 4.74 -7.65 -20.36
C ASN A 55 4.57 -6.44 -21.29
N ARG A 56 5.13 -5.27 -20.94
CA ARG A 56 5.04 -4.02 -21.70
C ARG A 56 3.59 -3.59 -21.98
N MET A 57 2.73 -3.65 -20.95
CA MET A 57 1.29 -3.36 -21.03
C MET A 57 0.91 -1.97 -20.48
N TYR A 58 1.84 -1.02 -20.49
CA TYR A 58 1.57 0.36 -20.10
C TYR A 58 0.49 0.99 -21.00
N GLY A 59 -0.39 1.80 -20.42
CA GLY A 59 -1.47 2.46 -21.16
C GLY A 59 -2.69 1.56 -21.42
N LEU A 60 -2.64 0.27 -21.05
CA LEU A 60 -3.75 -0.66 -21.23
C LEU A 60 -4.50 -0.87 -19.90
N PRO A 61 -5.86 -0.95 -19.93
CA PRO A 61 -6.62 -1.28 -18.74
C PRO A 61 -6.37 -2.74 -18.36
N LEU A 62 -5.59 -2.93 -17.30
CA LEU A 62 -5.19 -4.22 -16.74
C LEU A 62 -5.81 -4.46 -15.37
N ILE A 63 -6.29 -5.68 -15.14
CA ILE A 63 -6.62 -6.23 -13.82
C ILE A 63 -5.86 -7.52 -13.54
N ILE A 64 -5.55 -7.74 -12.26
CA ILE A 64 -4.94 -8.97 -11.74
C ILE A 64 -5.97 -9.72 -10.88
N GLY A 65 -6.07 -11.04 -11.04
CA GLY A 65 -6.95 -11.94 -10.29
C GLY A 65 -8.22 -12.41 -11.02
N GLY A 66 -8.42 -11.96 -12.26
CA GLY A 66 -9.51 -12.39 -13.14
C GLY A 66 -9.04 -13.37 -14.23
N TRP A 67 -9.91 -14.27 -14.68
CA TRP A 67 -9.65 -15.13 -15.83
C TRP A 67 -10.94 -15.50 -16.58
N ARG A 68 -10.78 -16.00 -17.81
CA ARG A 68 -11.87 -16.57 -18.60
C ARG A 68 -11.78 -18.09 -18.59
N LYS A 69 -12.93 -18.75 -18.36
CA LYS A 69 -13.08 -20.17 -18.62
C LYS A 69 -13.12 -20.44 -20.12
N GLU A 70 -12.91 -21.70 -20.51
CA GLU A 70 -13.02 -22.16 -21.91
C GLU A 70 -14.38 -21.83 -22.54
N ASN A 71 -15.46 -21.87 -21.76
CA ASN A 71 -16.81 -21.50 -22.19
C ASN A 71 -17.06 -19.98 -22.26
N GLY A 72 -16.02 -19.15 -22.14
CA GLY A 72 -16.08 -17.69 -22.20
C GLY A 72 -16.50 -16.99 -20.90
N GLN A 73 -16.90 -17.73 -19.87
CA GLN A 73 -17.34 -17.15 -18.60
C GLN A 73 -16.18 -16.50 -17.84
N VAL A 74 -16.35 -15.24 -17.42
CA VAL A 74 -15.39 -14.53 -16.57
C VAL A 74 -15.55 -14.94 -15.10
N LYS A 75 -14.43 -15.21 -14.43
CA LYS A 75 -14.37 -15.57 -13.00
C LYS A 75 -13.22 -14.84 -12.31
N GLY A 76 -13.29 -14.82 -10.98
CA GLY A 76 -12.28 -14.21 -10.12
C GLY A 76 -12.69 -12.85 -9.55
N ILE A 77 -11.77 -12.27 -8.78
CA ILE A 77 -11.91 -10.98 -8.11
C ILE A 77 -10.72 -10.13 -8.53
N VAL A 78 -10.94 -8.83 -8.71
CA VAL A 78 -9.89 -7.85 -8.99
C VAL A 78 -9.04 -7.69 -7.72
N ALA A 79 -7.91 -8.39 -7.66
CA ALA A 79 -6.91 -8.24 -6.59
C ALA A 79 -6.18 -6.90 -6.72
N THR A 80 -5.92 -6.46 -7.95
CA THR A 80 -5.34 -5.15 -8.25
C THR A 80 -5.81 -4.68 -9.62
N SER A 81 -6.02 -3.38 -9.77
CA SER A 81 -6.30 -2.73 -11.05
C SER A 81 -5.26 -1.65 -11.35
N SER A 82 -4.84 -1.58 -12.61
CA SER A 82 -4.05 -0.48 -13.17
C SER A 82 -4.81 0.86 -13.11
N TYR A 83 -4.10 1.98 -13.24
CA TYR A 83 -4.73 3.30 -13.28
C TYR A 83 -5.66 3.46 -14.49
N GLU A 84 -5.28 2.89 -15.62
CA GLU A 84 -6.05 2.85 -16.85
C GLU A 84 -7.35 2.06 -16.69
N ALA A 85 -7.34 0.97 -15.92
CA ALA A 85 -8.57 0.26 -15.56
C ALA A 85 -9.43 1.09 -14.59
N ARG A 86 -8.81 1.79 -13.63
CA ARG A 86 -9.52 2.62 -12.65
C ARG A 86 -10.28 3.78 -13.30
N SER A 87 -9.81 4.34 -14.42
CA SER A 87 -10.56 5.39 -15.15
C SER A 87 -11.90 4.91 -15.70
N PHE A 88 -12.10 3.59 -15.88
CA PHE A 88 -13.38 2.99 -16.25
C PHE A 88 -14.26 2.65 -15.02
N GLY A 89 -13.84 3.03 -13.82
CA GLY A 89 -14.56 2.73 -12.58
C GLY A 89 -14.26 1.36 -11.98
N ILE A 90 -13.28 0.62 -12.52
CA ILE A 90 -12.85 -0.67 -11.99
C ILE A 90 -12.09 -0.48 -10.68
N LYS A 91 -12.47 -1.22 -9.63
CA LYS A 91 -11.90 -1.10 -8.28
C LYS A 91 -11.38 -2.44 -7.80
N THR A 92 -10.35 -2.40 -6.94
CA THR A 92 -9.92 -3.57 -6.16
C THR A 92 -11.11 -4.12 -5.34
N GLY A 93 -11.24 -5.44 -5.28
CA GLY A 93 -12.32 -6.15 -4.61
C GLY A 93 -13.59 -6.36 -5.45
N MET A 94 -13.70 -5.71 -6.61
CA MET A 94 -14.79 -5.94 -7.56
C MET A 94 -14.69 -7.34 -8.19
N SER A 95 -15.81 -7.95 -8.61
CA SER A 95 -15.72 -9.19 -9.38
C SER A 95 -15.11 -8.93 -10.76
N ALA A 96 -14.35 -9.88 -11.30
CA ALA A 96 -13.78 -9.75 -12.63
C ALA A 96 -14.88 -9.63 -13.72
N PHE A 97 -16.07 -10.18 -13.46
CA PHE A 97 -17.22 -10.05 -14.37
C PHE A 97 -17.76 -8.62 -14.41
N GLU A 98 -17.93 -7.96 -13.27
CA GLU A 98 -18.32 -6.54 -13.22
C GLU A 98 -17.26 -5.66 -13.88
N ALA A 99 -15.98 -5.94 -13.63
CA ALA A 99 -14.88 -5.22 -14.29
C ALA A 99 -14.93 -5.36 -15.82
N TYR A 100 -15.20 -6.57 -16.32
CA TYR A 100 -15.39 -6.82 -17.75
C TYR A 100 -16.61 -6.09 -18.32
N ASN A 101 -17.71 -5.99 -17.58
CA ASN A 101 -18.89 -5.24 -18.04
C ASN A 101 -18.60 -3.73 -18.14
N LEU A 102 -17.79 -3.18 -17.22
CA LEU A 102 -17.34 -1.78 -17.28
C LEU A 102 -16.35 -1.52 -18.42
N CYS A 103 -15.47 -2.47 -18.70
CA CYS A 103 -14.48 -2.38 -19.77
C CYS A 103 -14.32 -3.75 -20.47
N PRO A 104 -15.05 -4.00 -21.59
CA PRO A 104 -15.02 -5.30 -22.27
C PRO A 104 -13.65 -5.69 -22.83
N TYR A 105 -12.76 -4.73 -23.03
CA TYR A 105 -11.40 -4.95 -23.51
C TYR A 105 -10.35 -4.93 -22.38
N VAL A 106 -10.77 -5.01 -21.11
CA VAL A 106 -9.85 -5.10 -19.98
C VAL A 106 -8.97 -6.35 -20.09
N CYS A 107 -7.66 -6.15 -19.99
CA CYS A 107 -6.69 -7.24 -19.91
C CYS A 107 -6.80 -7.88 -18.53
N MET A 108 -6.88 -9.20 -18.47
CA MET A 108 -6.99 -9.96 -17.23
C MET A 108 -5.82 -10.92 -17.11
N LEU A 109 -5.06 -10.79 -16.04
CA LEU A 109 -4.00 -11.74 -15.69
C LEU A 109 -4.31 -12.42 -14.36
N GLN A 110 -3.80 -13.63 -14.21
CA GLN A 110 -3.79 -14.31 -12.93
C GLN A 110 -2.67 -13.77 -12.04
N VAL A 111 -2.78 -14.02 -10.73
CA VAL A 111 -1.79 -13.59 -9.74
C VAL A 111 -0.55 -14.48 -9.86
N ASP A 112 0.63 -13.86 -9.98
CA ASP A 112 1.94 -14.53 -9.94
C ASP A 112 2.69 -14.10 -8.67
N TYR A 113 2.38 -14.75 -7.55
CA TYR A 113 2.94 -14.40 -6.24
C TYR A 113 4.46 -14.52 -6.18
N ASP A 114 5.06 -15.48 -6.89
CA ASP A 114 6.50 -15.71 -6.85
C ASP A 114 7.25 -14.54 -7.50
N THR A 115 6.76 -14.08 -8.65
CA THR A 115 7.31 -12.88 -9.32
C THR A 115 7.15 -11.64 -8.43
N TYR A 116 5.97 -11.44 -7.85
CA TYR A 116 5.70 -10.26 -7.00
C TYR A 116 6.57 -10.26 -5.74
N LYS A 117 6.76 -11.42 -5.13
CA LYS A 117 7.65 -11.59 -3.97
C LYS A 117 9.11 -11.33 -4.35
N ALA A 118 9.57 -11.78 -5.51
CA ALA A 118 10.93 -11.54 -5.97
C ALA A 118 11.20 -10.03 -6.17
N ILE A 119 10.27 -9.31 -6.79
CA ILE A 119 10.38 -7.85 -6.95
C ILE A 119 10.30 -7.13 -5.59
N SER A 120 9.38 -7.52 -4.72
CA SER A 120 9.28 -7.00 -3.35
C SER A 120 10.60 -7.16 -2.58
N THR A 121 11.24 -8.32 -2.70
CA THR A 121 12.55 -8.58 -2.10
C THR A 121 13.64 -7.65 -2.66
N GLN A 122 13.64 -7.37 -3.97
CA GLN A 122 14.59 -6.42 -4.56
C GLN A 122 14.38 -5.00 -4.03
N VAL A 123 13.13 -4.54 -3.95
CA VAL A 123 12.78 -3.24 -3.35
C VAL A 123 13.26 -3.15 -1.90
N HIS A 124 13.04 -4.21 -1.11
CA HIS A 124 13.50 -4.24 0.28
C HIS A 124 15.02 -4.08 0.39
N TYR A 125 15.80 -4.72 -0.48
CA TYR A 125 17.26 -4.54 -0.50
C TYR A 125 17.69 -3.12 -0.84
N VAL A 126 16.95 -2.43 -1.72
CA VAL A 126 17.18 -1.01 -2.01
C VAL A 126 16.91 -0.16 -0.77
N PHE A 127 15.80 -0.38 -0.06
CA PHE A 127 15.48 0.36 1.15
C PHE A 127 16.50 0.20 2.27
N GLN A 128 17.09 -0.99 2.42
CA GLN A 128 18.17 -1.24 3.39
C GLN A 128 19.43 -0.40 3.14
N GLN A 129 19.59 0.21 1.96
CA GLN A 129 20.71 1.11 1.68
C GLN A 129 20.48 2.53 2.24
N PHE A 130 19.25 2.88 2.61
CA PHE A 130 18.88 4.24 3.04
C PHE A 130 18.65 4.37 4.54
N SER A 131 18.35 3.27 5.23
CA SER A 131 18.22 3.23 6.69
C SER A 131 18.49 1.83 7.21
N ASP A 132 19.10 1.75 8.40
CA ASP A 132 19.34 0.49 9.12
C ASP A 132 18.02 -0.13 9.64
N THR A 133 16.96 0.67 9.78
CA THR A 133 15.67 0.23 10.33
C THR A 133 14.57 0.43 9.31
N VAL A 134 14.33 -0.63 8.55
CA VAL A 134 13.23 -0.74 7.59
C VAL A 134 12.35 -1.92 8.00
N GLU A 135 11.09 -1.65 8.30
CA GLU A 135 10.07 -2.65 8.56
C GLU A 135 9.23 -2.85 7.30
N ARG A 136 9.15 -4.10 6.85
CA ARG A 136 8.25 -4.49 5.77
C ARG A 136 6.91 -4.92 6.35
N TYR A 137 5.85 -4.19 6.02
CA TYR A 137 4.49 -4.49 6.47
C TYR A 137 3.77 -5.49 5.53
N SER A 138 3.91 -5.29 4.21
CA SER A 138 3.36 -6.18 3.16
C SER A 138 4.37 -6.39 2.03
N MET A 139 3.97 -6.95 0.88
CA MET A 139 4.87 -7.03 -0.29
C MET A 139 5.24 -5.65 -0.84
N ASP A 140 4.35 -4.68 -0.71
CA ASP A 140 4.40 -3.35 -1.30
C ASP A 140 4.37 -2.21 -0.29
N GLU A 141 4.35 -2.51 1.01
CA GLU A 141 4.21 -1.49 2.07
C GLU A 141 5.34 -1.59 3.10
N TYR A 142 5.95 -0.44 3.41
CA TYR A 142 7.14 -0.34 4.23
C TYR A 142 7.11 0.89 5.15
N PHE A 143 7.68 0.73 6.34
CA PHE A 143 7.99 1.81 7.27
C PHE A 143 9.51 1.92 7.44
N MET A 144 10.04 3.12 7.28
CA MET A 144 11.48 3.39 7.39
C MET A 144 11.72 4.42 8.48
N ASP A 145 12.53 4.08 9.48
CA ASP A 145 12.99 5.04 10.48
C ASP A 145 13.99 6.00 9.84
N ILE A 146 13.65 7.29 9.85
CA ILE A 146 14.51 8.39 9.40
C ILE A 146 14.75 9.40 10.53
N SER A 147 14.81 8.92 11.78
CA SER A 147 15.06 9.74 12.98
C SER A 147 16.33 10.58 12.87
N PHE A 148 17.31 10.19 12.06
CA PHE A 148 18.51 10.99 11.78
C PHE A 148 18.21 12.32 11.04
N LEU A 149 17.01 12.48 10.50
CA LEU A 149 16.51 13.72 9.88
C LEU A 149 15.58 14.54 10.79
N VAL A 150 15.37 14.12 12.04
CA VAL A 150 14.62 14.93 13.02
C VAL A 150 15.27 16.32 13.16
N GLY A 151 14.44 17.37 13.15
CA GLY A 151 14.89 18.76 13.23
C GLY A 151 15.49 19.34 11.95
N LYS A 152 15.56 18.57 10.85
CA LYS A 152 15.94 19.10 9.53
C LYS A 152 14.74 19.81 8.89
N GLN A 153 15.02 20.69 7.93
CA GLN A 153 13.98 21.34 7.14
C GLN A 153 13.22 20.32 6.30
N GLU A 154 11.92 20.57 6.10
CA GLU A 154 11.03 19.72 5.31
C GLU A 154 11.56 19.46 3.88
N SER A 155 12.17 20.48 3.26
CA SER A 155 12.79 20.35 1.92
C SER A 155 13.86 19.26 1.86
N LYS A 156 14.66 19.09 2.92
CA LYS A 156 15.67 18.03 3.01
C LYS A 156 15.03 16.66 3.19
N ILE A 157 13.96 16.58 3.98
CA ILE A 157 13.22 15.33 4.20
C ILE A 157 12.55 14.89 2.89
N ARG A 158 11.94 15.82 2.16
CA ARG A 158 11.36 15.56 0.82
C ARG A 158 12.41 15.16 -0.20
N ALA A 159 13.55 15.84 -0.25
CA ALA A 159 14.64 15.48 -1.14
C ALA A 159 15.18 14.06 -0.85
N PHE A 160 15.27 13.69 0.43
CA PHE A 160 15.63 12.33 0.83
C PHE A 160 14.59 11.30 0.35
N ALA A 161 13.30 11.56 0.58
CA ALA A 161 12.23 10.68 0.10
C ALA A 161 12.23 10.56 -1.44
N GLN A 162 12.46 11.66 -2.16
CA GLN A 162 12.57 11.66 -3.63
C GLN A 162 13.76 10.83 -4.10
N SER A 163 14.93 10.95 -3.45
CA SER A 163 16.11 10.16 -3.83
C SER A 163 15.90 8.65 -3.69
N ILE A 164 15.02 8.23 -2.76
CA ILE A 164 14.61 6.84 -2.61
C ILE A 164 13.68 6.45 -3.77
N GLN A 165 12.70 7.29 -4.08
CA GLN A 165 11.77 7.05 -5.20
C GLN A 165 12.50 6.93 -6.53
N ASP A 166 13.50 7.79 -6.80
CA ASP A 166 14.28 7.78 -8.03
C ASP A 166 15.17 6.53 -8.18
N LYS A 167 15.42 5.82 -7.07
CA LYS A 167 16.27 4.62 -7.03
C LYS A 167 15.48 3.33 -7.30
N ILE A 168 14.18 3.36 -7.04
CA ILE A 168 13.23 2.25 -7.26
C ILE A 168 12.78 2.25 -8.70
#